data_AF-A0A6J6WVJ6-F1
#
_entry.id   AF-A0A6J6WVJ6-F1
#
_cell.length_a   1.000
_cell.length_b   1.000
_cell.length_c   1.000
_cell.angle_alpha   90.00
_cell.angle_beta   90.00
_cell.angle_gamma   90.00
#
_symmetry.space_group_name_H-M   'P 1'
#
loop_
_entity.id
_entity.type
_entity.pdbx_description
1 polymer ?
#
loop_
_entity_poly.entity_id
_entity_poly.type
_entity_poly.pdbx_seq_one_letter_code
_entity_poly.pdbx_strand_id
1 'polypeptide(L)'
;MATFYGTPAVTSLRPQYATSVEFNELKLGVKVGDLGAGVLDTYLQRASSAIDEFMGRDFSPGDAIHESLYSTNSGNGDVRIGRDGTVSIYPNERFPVNSVASIGWVVKSGAGGLWHAPASAAPQSVASGDITVQKDTYGDGYRIKIWQDFSRLRGPRTTVEFNLVYAGGYGTQVQPDYPGWLTQACLFWAAFLLKKRGDGALVLDGSGGAVDQSALGGYMEAAKDLLDWHKKRF
;
A
#
# COMPACT_ATOMS: atom_id res chain seq x y z
N MET A 1 -24.17 -29.15 32.25
CA MET A 1 -23.60 -27.81 32.48
C MET A 1 -22.45 -27.67 31.49
N ALA A 2 -22.63 -26.87 30.44
CA ALA A 2 -21.69 -26.78 29.33
C ALA A 2 -20.56 -25.80 29.65
N THR A 3 -19.32 -26.23 29.49
CA THR A 3 -18.14 -25.34 29.56
C THR A 3 -17.67 -25.12 28.13
N PHE A 4 -17.85 -23.88 27.64
CA PHE A 4 -17.33 -23.42 26.37
C PHE A 4 -15.80 -23.44 26.42
N TYR A 5 -15.19 -24.26 25.56
CA TYR A 5 -13.77 -24.14 25.25
C TYR A 5 -13.57 -22.93 24.34
N GLY A 6 -12.62 -22.08 24.73
CA GLY A 6 -12.24 -20.89 24.01
C GLY A 6 -11.93 -21.18 22.54
N THR A 7 -12.39 -20.27 21.68
CA THR A 7 -11.98 -20.16 20.28
C THR A 7 -10.45 -20.12 20.19
N PRO A 8 -9.84 -20.92 19.30
CA PRO A 8 -8.39 -20.90 19.14
C PRO A 8 -7.94 -19.60 18.45
N ALA A 9 -6.80 -19.12 18.92
CA ALA A 9 -5.94 -18.05 18.43
C ALA A 9 -6.22 -17.48 17.02
N VAL A 10 -6.40 -16.16 16.95
CA VAL A 10 -6.29 -15.35 15.73
C VAL A 10 -4.87 -15.55 15.18
N THR A 11 -4.78 -16.42 14.20
CA THR A 11 -3.57 -16.76 13.45
C THR A 11 -3.38 -15.66 12.41
N SER A 12 -2.27 -14.91 12.49
CA SER A 12 -1.75 -14.01 11.46
C SER A 12 -2.82 -13.19 10.71
N LEU A 13 -3.09 -11.97 11.18
CA LEU A 13 -3.89 -10.95 10.48
C LEU A 13 -3.26 -10.67 9.11
N ARG A 14 -3.61 -11.46 8.09
CA ARG A 14 -3.41 -11.07 6.70
C ARG A 14 -4.40 -9.93 6.39
N PRO A 15 -4.04 -9.01 5.49
CA PRO A 15 -4.98 -8.01 4.99
C PRO A 15 -6.29 -8.65 4.58
N GLN A 16 -7.38 -8.01 4.98
CA GLN A 16 -8.70 -8.25 4.43
C GLN A 16 -9.20 -6.91 3.88
N TYR A 17 -9.03 -6.71 2.57
CA TYR A 17 -9.35 -5.44 1.89
C TYR A 17 -10.84 -5.15 1.73
N ALA A 18 -11.68 -6.15 1.99
CA ALA A 18 -13.11 -6.01 1.98
C ALA A 18 -13.75 -6.98 2.97
N THR A 19 -14.90 -6.59 3.51
CA THR A 19 -15.69 -7.31 4.49
C THR A 19 -16.78 -8.14 3.82
N SER A 20 -17.29 -9.14 4.53
CA SER A 20 -18.47 -9.89 4.10
C SER A 20 -19.74 -9.02 4.01
N VAL A 21 -19.82 -7.93 4.78
CA VAL A 21 -20.91 -6.94 4.66
C VAL A 21 -20.87 -6.26 3.30
N GLU A 22 -19.72 -5.68 2.92
CA GLU A 22 -19.52 -5.01 1.63
C GLU A 22 -19.77 -5.96 0.45
N PHE A 23 -19.34 -7.23 0.58
CA PHE A 23 -19.59 -8.24 -0.45
C PHE A 23 -21.09 -8.51 -0.68
N ASN A 24 -21.86 -8.61 0.40
CA ASN A 24 -23.30 -8.86 0.33
C ASN A 24 -24.07 -7.65 -0.22
N GLU A 25 -23.65 -6.43 0.12
CA GLU A 25 -24.27 -5.20 -0.36
C GLU A 25 -24.08 -4.98 -1.86
N LEU A 26 -22.93 -5.37 -2.41
CA LEU A 26 -22.59 -5.16 -3.82
C LEU A 26 -23.39 -6.05 -4.79
N LYS A 27 -24.09 -7.07 -4.28
CA LYS A 27 -24.97 -7.96 -5.08
C LYS A 27 -24.29 -8.47 -6.36
N LEU A 28 -23.09 -9.02 -6.22
CA LEU A 28 -22.29 -9.59 -7.32
C LEU A 28 -22.89 -10.86 -7.95
N GLY A 29 -24.19 -11.11 -7.74
CA GLY A 29 -24.84 -12.33 -8.16
C GLY A 29 -24.38 -13.58 -7.47
N VAL A 30 -23.31 -13.60 -6.67
CA VAL A 30 -22.84 -14.83 -6.04
C VAL A 30 -23.71 -15.21 -4.85
N LYS A 31 -24.43 -16.34 -4.92
CA LYS A 31 -25.18 -16.87 -3.79
C LYS A 31 -24.21 -17.35 -2.70
N VAL A 32 -24.13 -16.60 -1.61
CA VAL A 32 -23.31 -16.96 -0.43
C VAL A 32 -24.12 -17.53 0.73
N GLY A 33 -25.45 -17.52 0.64
CA GLY A 33 -26.35 -17.91 1.74
C GLY A 33 -26.24 -19.38 2.17
N ASP A 34 -25.67 -20.26 1.34
CA ASP A 34 -25.45 -21.67 1.67
C ASP A 34 -24.01 -21.93 2.18
N LEU A 35 -23.17 -20.90 2.24
CA LEU A 35 -21.80 -21.02 2.76
C LEU A 35 -21.82 -21.13 4.29
N GLY A 36 -20.97 -22.00 4.83
CA GLY A 36 -20.71 -22.04 6.27
C GLY A 36 -20.18 -20.70 6.79
N ALA A 37 -20.41 -20.43 8.07
CA ALA A 37 -19.90 -19.22 8.73
C ALA A 37 -18.37 -19.08 8.54
N GLY A 38 -17.90 -17.88 8.23
CA GLY A 38 -16.47 -17.56 8.02
C GLY A 38 -15.87 -18.03 6.69
N VAL A 39 -16.61 -18.79 5.87
CA VAL A 39 -16.11 -19.21 4.55
C VAL A 39 -15.93 -18.01 3.63
N LEU A 40 -16.89 -17.08 3.60
CA LEU A 40 -16.78 -15.86 2.79
C LEU A 40 -15.56 -15.01 3.18
N ASP A 41 -15.30 -14.84 4.47
CA ASP A 41 -14.13 -14.10 4.96
C ASP A 41 -12.82 -14.78 4.53
N THR A 42 -12.79 -16.12 4.51
CA THR A 42 -11.64 -16.88 3.98
C THR A 42 -11.39 -16.57 2.50
N TYR A 43 -12.43 -16.38 1.70
CA TYR A 43 -12.30 -16.01 0.28
C TYR A 43 -11.83 -14.56 0.11
N LEU A 44 -12.31 -13.64 0.93
CA LEU A 44 -11.87 -12.25 0.95
C LEU A 44 -10.40 -12.13 1.35
N GLN A 45 -9.94 -12.92 2.32
CA GLN A 45 -8.52 -12.99 2.68
C GLN A 45 -7.66 -13.57 1.54
N ARG A 46 -8.14 -14.63 0.87
CA ARG A 46 -7.44 -15.21 -0.30
C ARG A 46 -7.37 -14.22 -1.47
N ALA A 47 -8.45 -13.49 -1.71
CA ALA A 47 -8.49 -12.42 -2.70
C ALA A 47 -7.48 -11.31 -2.36
N SER A 48 -7.44 -10.88 -1.10
CA SER A 48 -6.49 -9.86 -0.65
C SER A 48 -5.04 -10.31 -0.85
N SER A 49 -4.69 -11.54 -0.44
CA SER A 49 -3.34 -12.10 -0.70
C SER A 49 -3.01 -12.21 -2.21
N ALA A 50 -3.99 -12.51 -3.06
CA ALA A 50 -3.78 -12.59 -4.50
C ALA A 50 -3.60 -11.19 -5.13
N ILE A 51 -4.25 -10.17 -4.58
CA ILE A 51 -4.04 -8.78 -4.95
C ILE A 51 -2.62 -8.34 -4.56
N ASP A 52 -2.15 -8.71 -3.38
CA ASP A 52 -0.78 -8.37 -2.95
C ASP A 52 0.26 -8.97 -3.90
N GLU A 53 0.09 -10.23 -4.26
CA GLU A 53 0.93 -10.92 -5.24
C GLU A 53 0.85 -10.25 -6.62
N PHE A 54 -0.36 -9.88 -7.08
CA PHE A 54 -0.55 -9.22 -8.37
C PHE A 54 0.09 -7.82 -8.42
N MET A 55 -0.04 -7.05 -7.34
CA MET A 55 0.51 -5.70 -7.21
C MET A 55 2.01 -5.73 -6.84
N GLY A 56 2.50 -6.86 -6.35
CA GLY A 56 3.87 -7.06 -5.86
C GLY A 56 4.14 -6.34 -4.53
N ARG A 57 3.10 -6.07 -3.72
CA ARG A 57 3.19 -5.32 -2.46
C ARG A 57 1.95 -5.50 -1.58
N ASP A 58 2.09 -5.24 -0.30
CA ASP A 58 1.00 -5.22 0.70
C ASP A 58 0.50 -3.78 0.91
N PHE A 59 -0.80 -3.59 1.11
CA PHE A 59 -1.46 -2.31 1.38
C PHE A 59 -1.93 -2.16 2.84
N SER A 60 -1.72 -3.19 3.65
CA SER A 60 -2.04 -3.22 5.08
C SER A 60 -1.34 -2.09 5.81
N PRO A 61 -2.06 -1.38 6.69
CA PRO A 61 -1.43 -0.39 7.54
C PRO A 61 -0.51 -1.04 8.58
N GLY A 62 0.60 -0.36 8.89
CA GLY A 62 1.34 -0.55 10.15
C GLY A 62 2.62 -1.38 10.08
N ASP A 63 2.94 -1.96 8.93
CA ASP A 63 4.25 -2.56 8.73
C ASP A 63 5.32 -1.47 8.58
N ALA A 64 6.46 -1.69 9.25
CA ALA A 64 7.62 -0.82 9.13
C ALA A 64 8.31 -1.07 7.80
N ILE A 65 8.33 -0.04 6.96
CA ILE A 65 8.96 -0.05 5.65
C ILE A 65 10.33 0.60 5.78
N HIS A 66 11.34 -0.09 5.26
CA HIS A 66 12.71 0.37 5.21
C HIS A 66 13.10 0.69 3.77
N GLU A 67 13.35 1.96 3.49
CA GLU A 67 13.78 2.41 2.16
C GLU A 67 15.12 3.14 2.23
N SER A 68 15.97 2.90 1.23
CA SER A 68 17.16 3.70 0.98
C SER A 68 17.01 4.41 -0.36
N LEU A 69 16.99 5.74 -0.33
CA LEU A 69 16.76 6.59 -1.49
C LEU A 69 17.89 7.59 -1.67
N TYR A 70 18.20 7.92 -2.93
CA TYR A 70 19.33 8.78 -3.27
C TYR A 70 18.85 10.12 -3.80
N SER A 71 19.48 11.22 -3.35
CA SER A 71 19.21 12.56 -3.84
C SER A 71 19.54 12.68 -5.33
N THR A 72 18.57 13.14 -6.12
CA THR A 72 18.78 13.53 -7.52
C THR A 72 18.79 15.05 -7.62
N ASN A 73 19.95 15.63 -7.91
CA ASN A 73 20.07 17.10 -8.02
C ASN A 73 19.43 17.66 -9.30
N SER A 74 18.99 16.79 -10.22
CA SER A 74 18.37 17.11 -11.51
C SER A 74 16.85 17.29 -11.46
N GLY A 75 16.22 17.13 -10.28
CA GLY A 75 14.81 17.48 -10.07
C GLY A 75 13.78 16.44 -10.51
N ASN A 76 14.21 15.34 -11.11
CA ASN A 76 13.42 14.13 -11.32
C ASN A 76 14.06 12.99 -10.52
N GLY A 77 13.33 12.47 -9.54
CA GLY A 77 13.74 11.32 -8.71
C GLY A 77 13.06 11.34 -7.35
N ASP A 78 13.22 10.24 -6.61
CA ASP A 78 12.50 9.97 -5.36
C ASP A 78 12.95 10.87 -4.20
N VAL A 79 14.09 11.55 -4.33
CA VAL A 79 14.56 12.55 -3.36
C VAL A 79 15.03 13.81 -4.07
N ARG A 80 14.46 14.95 -3.66
CA ARG A 80 14.76 16.28 -4.20
C ARG A 80 15.15 17.26 -3.10
N ILE A 81 16.33 17.87 -3.24
CA ILE A 81 16.80 18.96 -2.39
C ILE A 81 16.48 20.32 -3.06
N GLY A 82 15.61 21.09 -2.42
CA GLY A 82 15.19 22.42 -2.82
C GLY A 82 16.31 23.45 -2.72
N ARG A 83 16.16 24.58 -3.42
CA ARG A 83 17.13 25.71 -3.32
C ARG A 83 17.14 26.34 -1.93
N ASP A 84 16.01 26.26 -1.24
CA ASP A 84 15.80 26.68 0.14
C ASP A 84 16.34 25.66 1.16
N GLY A 85 16.95 24.56 0.69
CA GLY A 85 17.48 23.51 1.55
C GLY A 85 16.46 22.48 2.00
N THR A 86 15.16 22.67 1.73
CA THR A 86 14.14 21.68 2.10
C THR A 86 14.28 20.41 1.28
N VAL A 87 14.05 19.24 1.89
CA VAL A 87 14.08 17.97 1.16
C VAL A 87 12.66 17.47 0.94
N SER A 88 12.38 16.98 -0.26
CA SER A 88 11.14 16.26 -0.59
C SER A 88 11.54 14.83 -0.95
N ILE A 89 11.02 13.88 -0.19
CA ILE A 89 11.18 12.45 -0.42
C ILE A 89 9.83 11.89 -0.87
N TYR A 90 9.85 11.13 -1.95
CA TYR A 90 8.75 10.40 -2.53
C TYR A 90 9.06 8.92 -2.32
N PRO A 91 8.49 8.28 -1.30
CA PRO A 91 8.73 6.87 -1.06
C PRO A 91 8.36 6.01 -2.28
N ASN A 92 9.08 4.90 -2.49
CA ASN A 92 8.78 3.99 -3.60
C ASN A 92 7.43 3.31 -3.38
N GLU A 93 7.10 3.05 -2.12
CA GLU A 93 5.75 2.70 -1.72
C GLU A 93 4.84 3.94 -1.78
N ARG A 94 4.22 4.14 -2.94
CA ARG A 94 3.37 5.29 -3.26
C ARG A 94 1.96 5.22 -2.65
N PHE A 95 1.85 4.67 -1.45
CA PHE A 95 0.62 4.64 -0.65
C PHE A 95 0.71 5.63 0.52
N PRO A 96 -0.36 5.79 1.34
CA PRO A 96 -0.31 6.63 2.53
C PRO A 96 0.87 6.33 3.43
N VAL A 97 1.67 7.35 3.72
CA VAL A 97 2.62 7.34 4.82
C VAL A 97 1.83 7.76 6.06
N ASN A 98 1.61 6.81 6.97
CA ASN A 98 0.84 7.05 8.19
C ASN A 98 1.69 7.69 9.28
N SER A 99 2.95 7.27 9.38
CA SER A 99 3.92 7.83 10.32
C SER A 99 5.35 7.60 9.85
N VAL A 100 6.27 8.47 10.29
CA VAL A 100 7.71 8.29 10.05
C VAL A 100 8.36 8.00 11.39
N ALA A 101 9.00 6.85 11.52
CA ALA A 101 9.71 6.45 12.73
C ALA A 101 11.10 7.09 12.80
N SER A 102 11.84 7.08 11.71
CA SER A 102 13.16 7.73 11.63
C SER A 102 13.57 8.03 10.20
N ILE A 103 14.42 9.05 10.04
CA ILE A 103 15.14 9.31 8.80
C ILE A 103 16.61 9.53 9.17
N GLY A 104 17.47 8.68 8.63
CA GLY A 104 18.92 8.87 8.61
C GLY A 104 19.38 9.37 7.25
N TRP A 105 20.51 10.07 7.19
CA TRP A 105 21.12 10.47 5.92
C TRP A 105 22.65 10.39 5.97
N VAL A 106 23.26 10.15 4.82
CA VAL A 106 24.72 10.03 4.66
C VAL A 106 25.13 10.61 3.31
N VAL A 107 26.22 11.38 3.28
CA VAL A 107 26.82 11.85 2.02
C VAL A 107 27.70 10.75 1.46
N LYS A 108 27.28 10.13 0.36
CA LYS A 108 28.00 9.01 -0.28
C LYS A 108 29.15 9.47 -1.17
N SER A 109 28.96 10.59 -1.86
CA SER A 109 30.01 11.18 -2.69
C SER A 109 29.98 12.69 -2.60
N GLY A 110 31.17 13.27 -2.57
CA GLY A 110 31.43 14.69 -2.70
C GLY A 110 32.82 14.84 -3.31
N ALA A 111 32.90 15.18 -4.60
CA ALA A 111 34.19 15.56 -5.18
C ALA A 111 34.67 16.87 -4.51
N GLY A 112 35.95 17.07 -4.22
CA GLY A 112 36.40 18.27 -3.48
C GLY A 112 36.23 19.62 -4.23
N GLY A 113 36.17 20.73 -3.48
CA GLY A 113 36.13 22.14 -3.97
C GLY A 113 35.12 23.04 -3.22
N LEU A 114 34.92 24.29 -3.67
CA LEU A 114 34.15 25.34 -2.97
C LEU A 114 32.61 25.12 -2.84
N TRP A 115 32.04 24.12 -3.53
CA TRP A 115 30.60 23.82 -3.52
C TRP A 115 30.31 22.36 -3.15
N HIS A 116 31.10 21.80 -2.25
CA HIS A 116 31.08 20.38 -1.97
C HIS A 116 30.99 20.07 -0.47
N ALA A 117 30.08 19.17 -0.14
CA ALA A 117 30.07 18.53 1.16
C ALA A 117 31.01 17.33 1.16
N PRO A 118 31.86 17.15 2.17
CA PRO A 118 32.64 15.93 2.31
C PRO A 118 31.71 14.73 2.53
N ALA A 119 32.15 13.55 2.11
CA ALA A 119 31.47 12.31 2.48
C ALA A 119 31.37 12.22 4.01
N SER A 120 30.21 11.82 4.53
CA SER A 120 30.03 11.71 5.98
C SER A 120 30.53 10.35 6.45
N ALA A 121 31.24 10.32 7.58
CA ALA A 121 31.79 9.10 8.15
C ALA A 121 30.72 8.18 8.80
N ALA A 122 29.58 8.76 9.18
CA ALA A 122 28.45 8.05 9.79
C ALA A 122 27.10 8.64 9.34
N PRO A 123 26.01 7.86 9.42
CA PRO A 123 24.66 8.38 9.22
C PRO A 123 24.30 9.44 10.26
N GLN A 124 23.64 10.50 9.82
CA GLN A 124 23.09 11.57 10.66
C GLN A 124 21.57 11.42 10.73
N SER A 125 20.98 11.70 11.89
CA SER A 125 19.52 11.65 12.04
C SER A 125 18.88 13.00 11.74
N VAL A 126 17.70 12.97 11.14
CA VAL A 126 16.80 14.12 11.04
C VAL A 126 15.96 14.19 12.32
N ALA A 127 15.83 15.38 12.91
CA ALA A 127 14.98 15.56 14.09
C ALA A 127 13.50 15.36 13.71
N SER A 128 12.72 14.69 14.55
CA SER A 128 11.31 14.41 14.28
C SER A 128 10.47 15.68 14.06
N GLY A 129 10.80 16.78 14.73
CA GLY A 129 10.15 18.08 14.56
C GLY A 129 10.37 18.72 13.18
N ASP A 130 11.38 18.28 12.44
CA ASP A 130 11.68 18.77 11.09
C ASP A 130 11.01 17.91 9.99
N ILE A 131 10.29 16.84 10.37
CA ILE A 131 9.67 15.91 9.43
C ILE A 131 8.17 16.19 9.35
N THR A 132 7.66 16.32 8.12
CA THR A 132 6.22 16.42 7.87
C THR A 132 5.82 15.49 6.73
N VAL A 133 4.68 14.83 6.88
CA VAL A 133 4.08 14.03 5.80
C VAL A 133 3.01 14.87 5.12
N GLN A 134 2.99 14.89 3.80
CA GLN A 134 2.04 15.64 3.00
C GLN A 134 1.46 14.76 1.91
N LYS A 135 0.15 14.85 1.68
CA LYS A 135 -0.48 14.25 0.50
C LYS A 135 -0.05 15.04 -0.73
N ASP A 136 0.46 14.36 -1.76
CA ASP A 136 0.83 15.04 -3.00
C ASP A 136 -0.40 15.25 -3.90
N THR A 137 -0.38 16.31 -4.71
CA THR A 137 -1.53 16.69 -5.55
C THR A 137 -1.66 15.83 -6.82
N TYR A 138 -0.63 15.05 -7.15
CA TYR A 138 -0.61 14.15 -8.30
C TYR A 138 -0.65 12.68 -7.86
N GLY A 139 -1.86 12.16 -7.64
CA GLY A 139 -2.13 10.73 -7.37
C GLY A 139 -2.50 10.41 -5.92
N ASP A 140 -2.51 9.10 -5.60
CA ASP A 140 -2.71 8.59 -4.23
C ASP A 140 -1.43 8.64 -3.38
N GLY A 141 -0.37 9.28 -3.90
CA GLY A 141 0.97 9.31 -3.32
C GLY A 141 1.16 10.35 -2.22
N TYR A 142 2.12 10.07 -1.35
CA TYR A 142 2.50 10.91 -0.22
C TYR A 142 3.96 11.33 -0.39
N ARG A 143 4.29 12.51 0.12
CA ARG A 143 5.67 13.00 0.20
C ARG A 143 6.04 13.25 1.64
N ILE A 144 7.28 12.90 1.99
CA ILE A 144 7.89 13.25 3.25
C ILE A 144 8.74 14.49 3.01
N LYS A 145 8.45 15.55 3.76
CA LYS A 145 9.17 16.83 3.74
C LYS A 145 10.08 16.92 4.95
N ILE A 146 11.33 17.29 4.71
CA ILE A 146 12.32 17.62 5.76
C ILE A 146 12.61 19.11 5.70
N TRP A 147 12.44 19.79 6.83
CA TRP A 147 12.58 21.24 6.98
C TRP A 147 13.96 21.70 7.45
N GLN A 148 14.80 20.76 7.91
CA GLN A 148 16.22 21.03 8.13
C GLN A 148 16.88 21.54 6.84
N ASP A 149 17.85 22.45 6.96
CA ASP A 149 18.54 23.04 5.80
C ASP A 149 19.61 22.11 5.21
N PHE A 150 19.35 21.57 4.02
CA PHE A 150 20.27 20.77 3.21
C PHE A 150 20.89 21.56 2.03
N SER A 151 20.77 22.89 1.98
CA SER A 151 21.19 23.72 0.84
C SER A 151 22.65 23.52 0.44
N ARG A 152 23.54 23.27 1.43
CA ARG A 152 24.96 22.97 1.23
C ARG A 152 25.22 21.63 0.53
N LEU A 153 24.25 20.72 0.51
CA LEU A 153 24.36 19.40 -0.11
C LEU A 153 23.79 19.35 -1.54
N ARG A 154 23.22 20.45 -2.06
CA ARG A 154 22.57 20.53 -3.38
C ARG A 154 23.56 20.57 -4.57
N GLY A 155 24.82 20.22 -4.36
CA GLY A 155 25.86 20.29 -5.39
C GLY A 155 25.69 19.18 -6.45
N PRO A 156 25.90 19.44 -7.75
CA PRO A 156 25.72 18.44 -8.83
C PRO A 156 26.63 17.21 -8.72
N ARG A 157 27.63 17.24 -7.82
CA ARG A 157 28.57 16.16 -7.52
C ARG A 157 28.43 15.65 -6.08
N THR A 158 27.32 15.96 -5.43
CA THR A 158 26.99 15.51 -4.08
C THR A 158 25.82 14.57 -4.16
N THR A 159 26.01 13.35 -3.67
CA THR A 159 24.92 12.37 -3.54
C THR A 159 24.70 12.11 -2.05
N VAL A 160 23.47 12.34 -1.60
CA VAL A 160 23.01 12.03 -0.26
C VAL A 160 22.10 10.82 -0.34
N GLU A 161 22.40 9.79 0.44
CA GLU A 161 21.49 8.66 0.67
C GLU A 161 20.65 8.97 1.92
N PHE A 162 19.35 8.82 1.82
CA PHE A 162 18.39 8.89 2.92
C PHE A 162 17.88 7.49 3.22
N ASN A 163 18.03 7.07 4.47
CA ASN A 163 17.54 5.80 4.99
C ASN A 163 16.29 6.09 5.82
N LEU A 164 15.14 5.62 5.36
CA LEU A 164 13.85 5.88 5.95
C LEU A 164 13.33 4.65 6.67
N VAL A 165 12.70 4.88 7.81
CA VAL A 165 11.82 3.91 8.47
C VAL A 165 10.48 4.60 8.67
N TYR A 166 9.44 4.11 8.00
CA TYR A 166 8.10 4.67 8.10
C TYR A 166 7.06 3.56 8.10
N ALA A 167 5.88 3.84 8.66
CA ALA A 167 4.72 2.98 8.49
C ALA A 167 3.84 3.60 7.42
N GLY A 168 3.42 2.79 6.45
CA GLY A 168 2.38 3.20 5.52
C GLY A 168 1.28 2.17 5.39
N GLY A 169 0.54 2.22 4.29
CA GLY A 169 -0.69 1.47 4.06
C GLY A 169 -1.94 2.30 4.35
N TYR A 170 -3.11 1.76 4.09
CA TYR A 170 -4.35 2.54 4.16
C TYR A 170 -5.02 2.43 5.55
N GLY A 171 -5.04 3.53 6.31
CA GLY A 171 -5.67 3.63 7.63
C GLY A 171 -4.75 3.17 8.78
N THR A 172 -5.30 2.46 9.74
CA THR A 172 -4.55 1.90 10.90
C THR A 172 -4.75 0.40 11.01
N GLN A 173 -3.86 -0.32 11.72
CA GLN A 173 -4.05 -1.77 11.94
C GLN A 173 -5.39 -2.12 12.60
N VAL A 174 -5.96 -1.20 13.38
CA VAL A 174 -7.24 -1.40 14.06
C VAL A 174 -8.43 -1.02 13.17
N GLN A 175 -8.25 0.01 12.34
CA GLN A 175 -9.27 0.51 11.43
C GLN A 175 -8.61 0.86 10.08
N PRO A 176 -8.48 -0.13 9.19
CA PRO A 176 -8.01 0.12 7.83
C PRO A 176 -8.98 1.03 7.07
N ASP A 177 -8.46 1.84 6.15
CA ASP A 177 -9.21 2.81 5.35
C ASP A 177 -8.93 2.61 3.86
N TYR A 178 -9.18 1.39 3.39
CA TYR A 178 -8.85 0.99 2.03
C TYR A 178 -9.63 1.82 1.00
N PRO A 179 -8.98 2.25 -0.09
CA PRO A 179 -9.66 3.03 -1.11
C PRO A 179 -10.66 2.15 -1.86
N GLY A 180 -11.76 2.75 -2.31
CA GLY A 180 -12.86 2.01 -2.94
C GLY A 180 -12.43 1.13 -4.13
N TRP A 181 -11.39 1.50 -4.88
CA TRP A 181 -10.86 0.66 -5.96
C TRP A 181 -10.25 -0.65 -5.45
N LEU A 182 -9.56 -0.63 -4.31
CA LEU A 182 -8.91 -1.79 -3.71
C LEU A 182 -9.95 -2.72 -3.09
N THR A 183 -10.92 -2.14 -2.37
CA THR A 183 -12.09 -2.85 -1.86
C THR A 183 -12.85 -3.51 -3.00
N GLN A 184 -13.17 -2.77 -4.06
CA GLN A 184 -13.89 -3.27 -5.23
C GLN A 184 -13.15 -4.41 -5.95
N ALA A 185 -11.83 -4.26 -6.15
CA ALA A 185 -11.00 -5.31 -6.75
C ALA A 185 -11.00 -6.59 -5.89
N CYS A 186 -10.93 -6.45 -4.56
CA CYS A 186 -11.01 -7.58 -3.64
C CYS A 186 -12.34 -8.31 -3.73
N LEU A 187 -13.45 -7.56 -3.77
CA LEU A 187 -14.80 -8.13 -3.91
C LEU A 187 -14.95 -8.91 -5.23
N PHE A 188 -14.50 -8.35 -6.35
CA PHE A 188 -14.52 -9.05 -7.65
C PHE A 188 -13.64 -10.31 -7.65
N TRP A 189 -12.43 -10.22 -7.10
CA TRP A 189 -11.53 -11.36 -7.04
C TRP A 189 -12.09 -12.47 -6.13
N ALA A 190 -12.69 -12.13 -5.00
CA ALA A 190 -13.36 -13.08 -4.11
C ALA A 190 -14.55 -13.77 -4.82
N ALA A 191 -15.36 -13.01 -5.56
CA ALA A 191 -16.45 -13.56 -6.37
C ALA A 191 -15.95 -14.56 -7.44
N PHE A 192 -14.84 -14.24 -8.11
CA PHE A 192 -14.17 -15.16 -9.03
C PHE A 192 -13.73 -16.45 -8.32
N LEU A 193 -13.08 -16.35 -7.17
CA LEU A 193 -12.60 -17.51 -6.43
C LEU A 193 -13.76 -18.41 -5.96
N LEU A 194 -14.87 -17.81 -5.52
CA LEU A 194 -16.10 -18.53 -5.17
C LEU A 194 -16.67 -19.26 -6.40
N LYS A 195 -16.74 -18.58 -7.55
CA LYS A 195 -17.22 -19.18 -8.81
C LYS A 195 -16.35 -20.35 -9.27
N LYS A 196 -15.01 -20.22 -9.19
CA LYS A 196 -14.06 -21.27 -9.62
C LYS A 196 -14.18 -22.57 -8.82
N ARG A 197 -14.65 -22.51 -7.57
CA ARG A 197 -14.63 -23.63 -6.64
C ARG A 197 -15.82 -24.59 -6.80
N GLY A 198 -16.92 -24.17 -7.43
CA GLY A 198 -18.12 -25.00 -7.60
C GLY A 198 -18.95 -25.26 -6.32
N ASP A 199 -18.54 -24.75 -5.15
CA ASP A 199 -19.27 -24.96 -3.89
C ASP A 199 -20.37 -23.90 -3.73
N GLY A 200 -21.59 -24.19 -4.20
CA GLY A 200 -22.84 -23.51 -3.81
C GLY A 200 -23.06 -22.06 -4.31
N ALA A 201 -22.04 -21.42 -4.87
CA ALA A 201 -22.10 -20.08 -5.43
C ALA A 201 -22.82 -20.03 -6.79
N LEU A 202 -24.16 -19.95 -6.78
CA LEU A 202 -24.96 -19.66 -7.97
C LEU A 202 -24.85 -18.17 -8.33
N VAL A 203 -24.47 -17.85 -9.57
CA VAL A 203 -24.42 -16.47 -10.10
C VAL A 203 -25.82 -16.05 -10.52
N LEU A 204 -26.47 -15.14 -9.79
CA LEU A 204 -27.77 -14.56 -10.05
C LEU A 204 -27.62 -13.16 -10.67
N ASP A 205 -28.37 -12.81 -11.70
CA ASP A 205 -28.53 -11.40 -12.07
C ASP A 205 -29.23 -10.62 -10.95
N GLY A 206 -29.24 -9.29 -11.05
CA GLY A 206 -29.97 -8.42 -10.13
C GLY A 206 -31.49 -8.67 -10.07
N SER A 207 -32.02 -9.63 -10.83
CA SER A 207 -33.40 -10.14 -10.79
C SER A 207 -33.55 -11.55 -10.21
N GLY A 208 -32.48 -12.19 -9.73
CA GLY A 208 -32.52 -13.52 -9.12
C GLY A 208 -32.49 -14.69 -10.11
N GLY A 209 -32.24 -14.44 -11.40
CA GLY A 209 -32.07 -15.46 -12.44
C GLY A 209 -30.61 -15.90 -12.53
N ALA A 210 -30.34 -17.21 -12.59
CA ALA A 210 -28.97 -17.70 -12.72
C ALA A 210 -28.38 -17.32 -14.09
N VAL A 211 -27.40 -16.41 -14.13
CA VAL A 211 -26.72 -16.04 -15.38
C VAL A 211 -25.29 -16.56 -15.32
N ASP A 212 -24.96 -17.46 -16.23
CA ASP A 212 -23.57 -17.78 -16.51
C ASP A 212 -22.90 -16.58 -17.17
N GLN A 213 -22.45 -15.61 -16.37
CA GLN A 213 -21.49 -14.61 -16.83
C GLN A 213 -20.19 -15.34 -17.15
N SER A 214 -20.07 -15.82 -18.39
CA SER A 214 -18.96 -16.53 -19.03
C SER A 214 -17.82 -16.97 -18.11
N ALA A 215 -17.63 -18.28 -18.03
CA ALA A 215 -16.79 -19.03 -17.11
C ALA A 215 -15.35 -18.55 -16.80
N LEU A 216 -14.74 -17.54 -17.44
CA LEU A 216 -13.33 -17.21 -17.20
C LEU A 216 -12.91 -15.72 -17.27
N GLY A 217 -13.81 -14.78 -17.63
CA GLY A 217 -13.42 -13.38 -17.91
C GLY A 217 -13.88 -12.33 -16.88
N GLY A 218 -15.19 -12.16 -16.68
CA GLY A 218 -15.77 -10.94 -16.09
C GLY A 218 -15.15 -10.39 -14.80
N TYR A 219 -15.23 -11.12 -13.68
CA TYR A 219 -14.78 -10.58 -12.38
C TYR A 219 -13.26 -10.53 -12.22
N MET A 220 -12.54 -11.52 -12.74
CA MET A 220 -11.07 -11.51 -12.66
C MET A 220 -10.48 -10.42 -13.56
N GLU A 221 -11.01 -10.25 -14.78
CA GLU A 221 -10.61 -9.15 -15.67
C GLU A 221 -10.99 -7.80 -15.07
N ALA A 222 -12.21 -7.64 -14.53
CA ALA A 222 -12.61 -6.39 -13.87
C ALA A 222 -11.73 -6.05 -12.65
N ALA A 223 -11.35 -7.06 -11.85
CA ALA A 223 -10.41 -6.86 -10.75
C ALA A 223 -9.04 -6.43 -11.28
N LYS A 224 -8.50 -7.12 -12.29
CA LYS A 224 -7.20 -6.78 -12.89
C LYS A 224 -7.21 -5.42 -13.57
N ASP A 225 -8.26 -5.04 -14.27
CA ASP A 225 -8.37 -3.75 -14.94
C ASP A 225 -8.33 -2.58 -13.93
N LEU A 226 -9.01 -2.74 -12.79
CA LEU A 226 -8.90 -1.79 -11.67
C LEU A 226 -7.46 -1.72 -11.16
N LEU A 227 -6.85 -2.87 -10.87
CA LEU A 227 -5.50 -2.94 -10.32
C LEU A 227 -4.43 -2.43 -11.29
N ASP A 228 -4.52 -2.76 -12.58
CA ASP A 228 -3.56 -2.36 -13.61
C ASP A 228 -3.52 -0.86 -13.84
N TRP A 229 -4.66 -0.18 -13.70
CA TRP A 229 -4.71 1.28 -13.76
C TRP A 229 -3.89 1.91 -12.62
N HIS A 230 -4.01 1.35 -11.41
CA HIS A 230 -3.29 1.84 -10.23
C HIS A 230 -1.82 1.40 -10.24
N LYS A 231 -1.52 0.18 -10.70
CA LYS A 231 -0.16 -0.37 -10.84
C LYS A 231 0.73 0.43 -11.79
N LYS A 232 0.17 1.15 -12.76
CA LYS A 232 0.90 2.04 -13.67
C LYS A 232 1.18 3.44 -13.10
N ARG A 233 0.47 3.82 -12.04
CA ARG A 233 0.57 5.15 -11.40
C ARG A 233 1.45 5.10 -10.16
N PHE A 234 1.49 3.95 -9.51
CA PHE A 234 2.55 3.57 -8.59
C PHE A 234 3.81 3.19 -9.37
#